data_AF-A0A1A2ZCG6-F1
#
_entry.id   AF-A0A1A2ZCG6-F1
#
_cell.length_a   1.000
_cell.length_b   1.000
_cell.length_c   1.000
_cell.angle_alpha   90.00
_cell.angle_beta   90.00
_cell.angle_gamma   90.00
#
_symmetry.space_group_name_H-M   'P 1'
#
loop_
_entity.id
_entity.type
_entity.pdbx_description
1 polymer ?
#
loop_
_entity_poly.entity_id
_entity_poly.type
_entity_poly.pdbx_seq_one_letter_code
_entity_poly.pdbx_strand_id
1 'polypeptide(L)' 'MLVLCLAGVSAVSMQVRCVDAAREAARLAARGDERSAVDVARHLAPGEAVVQVHRDGDFMVATVSARSRLL' A
#
# COMPACT_ATOMS: atom_id res chain seq x y z
N MET A 1 -9.64 13.52 24.10
CA MET A 1 -9.36 12.07 24.12
C MET A 1 -9.98 11.34 22.93
N LEU A 2 -11.30 11.40 22.71
CA LEU A 2 -11.94 10.66 21.60
C LEU A 2 -11.36 10.98 20.21
N VAL A 3 -11.12 12.27 19.92
CA VAL A 3 -10.51 12.72 18.66
C VAL A 3 -9.12 12.12 18.43
N LEU A 4 -8.31 12.02 19.48
CA LEU A 4 -6.97 11.41 19.41
C LEU A 4 -7.06 9.90 19.15
N CYS A 5 -7.99 9.20 19.82
CA CYS A 5 -8.24 7.79 19.55
C CYS A 5 -8.69 7.56 18.10
N LEU A 6 -9.59 8.40 17.58
CA LEU A 6 -10.07 8.32 16.21
C LEU A 6 -8.95 8.57 15.19
N ALA A 7 -8.11 9.57 15.44
CA ALA A 7 -6.92 9.84 14.63
C ALA A 7 -5.97 8.63 14.63
N GLY A 8 -5.70 8.05 15.79
CA GLY A 8 -4.87 6.85 15.90
C GLY A 8 -5.43 5.65 15.13
N VAL A 9 -6.73 5.35 15.29
CA VAL A 9 -7.39 4.26 14.56
C VAL A 9 -7.31 4.50 13.05
N SER A 10 -7.58 5.72 12.58
CA SER A 10 -7.51 6.04 11.16
C SER A 10 -6.10 5.87 10.58
N ALA A 11 -5.06 6.25 11.33
CA ALA A 11 -3.67 6.10 10.91
C ALA A 11 -3.29 4.62 10.80
N VAL A 12 -3.68 3.79 11.79
CA VAL A 12 -3.47 2.34 11.76
C VAL A 12 -4.22 1.70 10.62
N SER A 13 -5.49 2.05 10.39
CA SER A 13 -6.26 1.55 9.26
C SER A 13 -5.60 1.89 7.92
N MET A 14 -5.07 3.10 7.78
CA MET A 14 -4.34 3.52 6.58
C MET A 14 -3.05 2.71 6.38
N GLN A 15 -2.30 2.48 7.45
CA GLN A 15 -1.08 1.68 7.42
C GLN A 15 -1.36 0.22 7.03
N VAL A 16 -2.39 -0.40 7.62
CA VAL A 16 -2.81 -1.78 7.27
C VAL A 16 -3.15 -1.87 5.79
N ARG A 17 -3.96 -0.94 5.27
CA ARG A 17 -4.31 -0.89 3.84
C ARG A 17 -3.09 -0.75 2.92
N CYS A 18 -2.10 0.06 3.30
CA CYS A 18 -0.85 0.18 2.54
C CYS A 18 -0.07 -1.14 2.51
N VAL A 19 0.05 -1.82 3.66
CA VAL A 19 0.75 -3.10 3.76
C VAL A 19 0.04 -4.20 2.95
N ASP A 20 -1.28 -4.28 3.04
CA ASP A 20 -2.07 -5.24 2.27
C ASP A 20 -1.94 -5.01 0.76
N ALA A 21 -2.02 -3.74 0.32
CA ALA A 21 -1.82 -3.35 -1.08
C ALA A 21 -0.42 -3.72 -1.58
N ALA A 22 0.62 -3.40 -0.81
CA ALA A 22 2.01 -3.74 -1.15
C ALA A 22 2.20 -5.26 -1.25
N ARG A 23 1.66 -6.02 -0.31
CA ARG A 23 1.78 -7.48 -0.29
C ARG A 23 1.15 -8.11 -1.52
N GLU A 24 -0.02 -7.65 -1.92
CA GLU A 24 -0.72 -8.23 -3.07
C GLU A 24 -0.08 -7.81 -4.40
N ALA A 25 0.41 -6.57 -4.52
CA ALA A 25 1.23 -6.16 -5.65
C ALA A 25 2.51 -7.00 -5.79
N ALA A 26 3.25 -7.22 -4.69
CA ALA A 26 4.46 -8.03 -4.72
C ALA A 26 4.17 -9.46 -5.20
N ARG A 27 3.05 -10.07 -4.76
CA ARG A 27 2.62 -11.41 -5.20
C ARG A 27 2.28 -11.46 -6.68
N LEU A 28 1.56 -10.46 -7.20
CA LEU A 28 1.19 -10.39 -8.62
C LEU A 28 2.41 -10.11 -9.50
N ALA A 29 3.27 -9.17 -9.09
CA ALA A 29 4.51 -8.87 -9.79
C ALA A 29 5.45 -10.07 -9.82
N ALA A 30 5.55 -10.84 -8.72
CA ALA A 30 6.34 -12.08 -8.67
C ALA A 30 5.81 -13.15 -9.64
N ARG A 31 4.53 -13.10 -10.01
CA ARG A 31 3.93 -13.97 -11.05
C ARG A 31 4.15 -13.44 -12.47
N GLY A 32 4.82 -12.30 -12.63
CA GLY A 32 5.10 -11.66 -13.91
C GLY A 32 4.00 -10.69 -14.39
N ASP A 33 3.01 -10.39 -13.55
CA ASP A 33 1.91 -9.47 -13.90
C ASP A 33 2.05 -8.11 -13.19
N GLU A 34 3.06 -7.35 -13.62
CA GLU A 34 3.40 -6.05 -13.02
C GLU A 34 2.32 -4.98 -13.25
N ARG A 35 1.62 -5.01 -14.39
CA ARG A 35 0.53 -4.05 -14.67
C ARG A 35 -0.65 -4.29 -13.73
N SER A 36 -1.10 -5.53 -13.61
CA SER A 36 -2.18 -5.89 -12.69
C SER A 36 -1.77 -5.64 -11.23
N ALA A 37 -0.51 -5.89 -10.86
CA ALA A 37 0.03 -5.57 -9.54
C ALA A 37 -0.17 -4.10 -9.16
N VAL A 38 0.18 -3.17 -10.06
CA VAL A 38 0.01 -1.74 -9.82
C VAL A 38 -1.46 -1.34 -9.72
N ASP A 39 -2.32 -1.86 -10.61
CA ASP A 39 -3.74 -1.54 -10.60
C ASP A 39 -4.45 -2.05 -9.35
N VAL A 40 -4.15 -3.29 -8.92
CA VAL A 40 -4.68 -3.88 -7.69
C VAL A 40 -4.20 -3.12 -6.46
N ALA A 41 -2.91 -2.80 -6.37
CA ALA A 41 -2.41 -2.01 -5.25
C ALA A 41 -3.04 -0.62 -5.20
N ARG A 42 -3.25 0.05 -6.34
CA ARG A 42 -3.97 1.34 -6.38
C ARG A 42 -5.41 1.23 -5.91
N HIS A 43 -6.08 0.13 -6.23
CA HIS A 43 -7.45 -0.10 -5.78
C HIS A 43 -7.54 -0.36 -4.26
N LEU A 44 -6.57 -1.10 -3.71
CA LEU A 44 -6.52 -1.40 -2.27
C LEU A 44 -6.02 -0.23 -1.43
N ALA A 45 -5.07 0.54 -1.96
CA ALA A 45 -4.40 1.61 -1.25
C ALA A 45 -5.33 2.79 -0.89
N PRO A 46 -5.00 3.56 0.15
CA PRO A 46 -5.71 4.80 0.49
C PRO A 46 -5.63 5.83 -0.65
N GLY A 47 -6.53 6.82 -0.65
CA GLY A 47 -6.55 7.87 -1.67
C GLY A 47 -5.22 8.64 -1.76
N GLU A 48 -4.82 9.00 -2.98
CA GLU A 48 -3.55 9.67 -3.30
C GLU A 48 -2.28 8.85 -2.95
N ALA A 49 -2.41 7.53 -2.75
CA ALA A 49 -1.27 6.67 -2.52
C ALA A 49 -0.37 6.54 -3.76
N VAL A 50 0.94 6.54 -3.51
CA VAL A 50 1.97 6.26 -4.50
C VAL A 50 2.35 4.79 -4.40
N VAL A 51 2.25 4.08 -5.53
CA VAL A 51 2.60 2.68 -5.67
C VAL A 51 3.84 2.58 -6.55
N GLN A 52 4.88 1.91 -6.06
CA GLN A 52 6.10 1.59 -6.79
C GLN A 52 6.33 0.09 -6.72
N VAL A 53 6.64 -0.52 -7.86
CA VAL A 53 7.01 -1.93 -7.93
C VAL A 53 8.31 -2.01 -8.70
N HIS A 54 9.27 -2.73 -8.16
CA HIS A 54 10.56 -2.96 -8.80
C HIS A 54 11.08 -4.35 -8.48
N ARG A 55 11.99 -4.84 -9.32
CA ARG A 55 12.73 -6.06 -9.08
C ARG A 55 13.99 -5.75 -8.29
N ASP A 56 14.23 -6.52 -7.24
CA ASP A 56 15.46 -6.50 -6.45
C ASP A 56 16.04 -7.91 -6.44
N GLY A 57 17.02 -8.14 -7.32
CA GLY A 57 17.56 -9.48 -7.60
C GLY A 57 16.47 -10.46 -8.03
N ASP A 58 16.28 -11.48 -7.20
CA ASP A 58 15.27 -12.54 -7.41
C ASP A 58 13.90 -12.20 -6.83
N PHE A 59 13.77 -11.06 -6.13
CA PHE A 59 12.54 -10.64 -5.47
C PHE A 59 11.83 -9.53 -6.23
N MET A 60 10.50 -9.48 -6.09
CA MET A 60 9.69 -8.33 -6.46
C MET A 60 9.32 -7.54 -5.22
N VAL A 61 9.70 -6.28 -5.19
CA VAL A 61 9.47 -5.36 -4.08
C VAL A 61 8.42 -4.35 -4.50
N ALA A 62 7.31 -4.35 -3.78
CA ALA A 62 6.25 -3.37 -3.92
C ALA A 62 6.24 -2.43 -2.70
N THR A 63 6.25 -1.14 -2.96
CA THR A 63 6.18 -0.09 -1.94
C THR A 63 4.92 0.73 -2.19
N VAL A 64 4.08 0.82 -1.16
CA VAL A 64 2.89 1.67 -1.17
C VAL A 64 3.05 2.70 -0.06
N SER A 65 2.98 3.96 -0.43
CA SER A 65 3.07 5.08 0.51
C SER A 65 1.88 6.00 0.33
N ALA A 66 1.37 6.54 1.43
CA ALA A 66 0.22 7.43 1.40
C ALA A 66 0.40 8.50 2.48
N ARG A 67 -0.10 9.71 2.22
CA ARG A 67 -0.01 10.83 3.16
C ARG A 67 -1.26 10.87 4.01
N SER A 68 -1.10 10.74 5.33
CA SER A 68 -2.19 10.99 6.27
C SER A 68 -2.56 12.48 6.21
N ARG A 69 -3.85 12.79 6.26
CA ARG A 69 -4.32 14.18 6.45
C ARG A 69 -4.46 14.54 7.93
N LEU A 70 -4.32 13.56 8.82
CA LEU A 70 -4.53 13.70 10.26
C LEU A 70 -3.21 13.84 11.04
N LEU A 71 -2.07 13.53 10.41
CA LEU A 71 -0.69 13.63 10.91
C LEU A 71 0.22 13.98 9.74
#